data_AF-E1Z3N2-F1
#
_entry.id   AF-E1Z3N2-F1
#
_cell.length_a   1.000
_cell.length_b   1.000
_cell.length_c   1.000
_cell.angle_alpha   90.00
_cell.angle_beta   90.00
_cell.angle_gamma   90.00
#
_symmetry.space_group_name_H-M   'P 1'
#
loop_
_entity.id
_entity.type
_entity.pdbx_description
1 polymer ?
#
loop_
_entity_poly.entity_id
_entity_poly.type
_entity_poly.pdbx_seq_one_letter_code
_entity_poly.pdbx_strand_id
1 'polypeptide(L)'
;MGVPAGTPGRGCCAWLLLACLASSAAASRDADGWMYGRQGRALAGAAAARTGAATAAGDATVTAAVVAVQKPTGQPYEIGNITVQDVWVDPAAGRDTNTGASRGQALRTLRAALRRIPARRTLTAGYRIRIKRGRMTEQDMSGHLYFIGVRFELGGDHPLHCERCVNLLLRGVTVRGLCPGPYTECPVQEAAKLNQCTGVWVEDSARPVADIGWGWNAAFDCMVCQYGHLLNSRFHHGGWCAFVKGGSAHWLVAGNEVHHCDQSGLSAGQGTGFDYLVSPWIRYDSYDMYNNYIHDVEGAGLGVWGCYDCLLAHNTLVRVGRRSHTIEVTYGPRICTGDNVARCAAHHAAGGWGPPSPGGPDISIPNKHVLLLNNLVFNPPPYRSCLCGLKVW
;
A
#
# COMPACT_ATOMS: atom_id res chain seq x y z
N MET A 1 59.20 28.72 -7.58
CA MET A 1 59.45 27.65 -6.59
C MET A 1 58.82 28.11 -5.28
N GLY A 2 57.78 27.57 -4.65
CA GLY A 2 56.81 26.50 -4.88
C GLY A 2 55.86 26.60 -3.68
N VAL A 3 54.54 26.66 -3.94
CA VAL A 3 53.47 26.76 -2.93
C VAL A 3 53.06 25.34 -2.50
N PRO A 4 52.82 25.03 -1.21
CA PRO A 4 52.42 23.69 -0.81
C PRO A 4 50.92 23.43 -1.02
N ALA A 5 50.66 22.17 -1.39
CA ALA A 5 49.43 21.62 -1.93
C ALA A 5 48.28 21.47 -0.92
N GLY A 6 47.07 21.78 -1.38
CA GLY A 6 45.81 21.42 -0.72
C GLY A 6 45.42 19.97 -1.01
N THR A 7 44.90 19.30 0.01
CA THR A 7 44.26 17.99 -0.03
C THR A 7 42.96 18.00 -0.86
N PRO A 8 42.75 17.06 -1.80
CA PRO A 8 41.48 16.93 -2.50
C PRO A 8 40.49 16.06 -1.71
N GLY A 9 39.32 16.64 -1.42
CA GLY A 9 38.16 15.92 -0.89
C GLY A 9 37.64 14.92 -1.93
N ARG A 10 37.34 13.70 -1.47
CA ARG A 10 36.77 12.62 -2.28
C ARG A 10 35.33 12.98 -2.65
N GLY A 11 35.14 13.54 -3.83
CA GLY A 11 33.84 13.61 -4.50
C GLY A 11 33.50 12.25 -5.11
N CYS A 12 32.41 11.64 -4.66
CA CYS A 12 31.74 10.58 -5.40
C CYS A 12 30.96 11.23 -6.55
N CYS A 13 31.55 11.24 -7.75
CA CYS A 13 30.90 11.14 -9.06
C CYS A 13 31.93 11.44 -10.14
N ALA A 14 32.48 10.41 -10.79
CA ALA A 14 32.77 10.43 -12.23
C ALA A 14 33.20 9.04 -12.73
N TRP A 15 32.64 8.65 -13.89
CA TRP A 15 33.02 7.58 -14.83
C TRP A 15 32.60 6.13 -14.51
N LEU A 16 31.53 5.67 -15.19
CA LEU A 16 31.70 4.71 -16.30
C LEU A 16 30.44 4.67 -17.19
N LEU A 17 30.60 5.00 -18.47
CA LEU A 17 29.69 4.70 -19.58
C LEU A 17 30.39 3.63 -20.45
N LEU A 18 29.63 2.65 -20.92
CA LEU A 18 29.97 1.49 -21.77
C LEU A 18 30.75 0.32 -21.13
N ALA A 19 30.00 -0.72 -20.75
CA ALA A 19 30.28 -2.09 -21.18
C ALA A 19 28.98 -2.92 -21.17
N CYS A 20 28.33 -3.03 -22.33
CA CYS A 20 27.53 -4.21 -22.65
C CYS A 20 28.50 -5.38 -22.78
N LEU A 21 28.43 -6.36 -21.88
CA LEU A 21 28.74 -7.77 -22.17
C LEU A 21 28.15 -8.64 -21.05
N ALA A 22 27.53 -9.73 -21.50
CA ALA A 22 26.70 -10.65 -20.74
C ALA A 22 27.35 -11.16 -19.44
N SER A 23 26.59 -11.09 -18.34
CA SER A 23 26.78 -11.98 -17.20
C SER A 23 25.43 -12.61 -16.85
N SER A 24 25.23 -13.81 -17.39
CA SER A 24 24.21 -14.76 -16.98
C SER A 24 24.44 -15.13 -15.51
N ALA A 25 23.66 -14.53 -14.61
CA ALA A 25 23.53 -15.02 -13.24
C ALA A 25 22.32 -15.94 -13.19
N ALA A 26 22.57 -17.24 -12.99
CA ALA A 26 21.55 -18.25 -12.79
C ALA A 26 20.75 -17.92 -11.52
N ALA A 27 19.47 -17.56 -11.70
CA ALA A 27 18.51 -17.43 -10.62
C ALA A 27 18.12 -18.83 -10.13
N SER A 28 18.44 -19.15 -8.88
CA SER A 28 17.95 -20.37 -8.21
C SER A 28 16.45 -20.23 -7.93
N ARG A 29 15.69 -21.23 -8.36
CA ARG A 29 14.24 -21.33 -8.18
C ARG A 29 13.93 -21.68 -6.73
N ASP A 30 13.20 -20.80 -6.03
CA ASP A 30 12.41 -21.13 -4.85
C ASP A 30 10.93 -20.96 -5.16
N ALA A 31 10.10 -21.83 -4.56
CA ALA A 31 8.82 -22.32 -5.06
C ALA A 31 7.64 -21.32 -5.10
N ASP A 32 7.87 -20.01 -5.01
CA ASP A 32 6.81 -18.98 -5.07
C ASP A 32 7.16 -17.82 -6.03
N GLY A 33 8.02 -17.99 -7.04
CA GLY A 33 8.04 -17.10 -8.23
C GLY A 33 8.39 -15.61 -8.03
N TRP A 34 8.87 -15.17 -6.85
CA TRP A 34 9.26 -13.77 -6.61
C TRP A 34 10.78 -13.60 -6.55
N MET A 35 11.34 -12.73 -7.39
CA MET A 35 12.76 -12.33 -7.34
C MET A 35 12.96 -11.18 -6.34
N TYR A 36 13.64 -11.42 -5.20
CA TYR A 36 14.26 -10.36 -4.40
C TYR A 36 15.59 -10.79 -3.79
N GLY A 37 16.66 -10.10 -4.17
CA GLY A 37 18.01 -10.27 -3.62
C GLY A 37 18.20 -9.52 -2.31
N ARG A 38 18.60 -10.24 -1.25
CA ARG A 38 19.02 -9.67 0.04
C ARG A 38 20.39 -9.02 -0.10
N GLN A 39 20.52 -7.72 0.20
CA GLN A 39 21.80 -7.16 0.64
C GLN A 39 21.57 -6.12 1.72
N GLY A 40 21.86 -6.52 2.97
CA GLY A 40 21.97 -5.60 4.09
C GLY A 40 23.06 -6.08 5.02
N ARG A 41 24.02 -5.20 5.35
CA ARG A 41 24.63 -5.16 6.68
C ARG A 41 25.41 -3.87 6.96
N ALA A 42 25.10 -3.35 8.15
CA ALA A 42 25.91 -2.60 9.12
C ALA A 42 26.57 -1.27 8.72
N LEU A 43 26.20 -0.20 9.45
CA LEU A 43 27.10 0.42 10.43
C LEU A 43 26.34 1.39 11.35
N ALA A 44 26.77 1.40 12.61
CA ALA A 44 26.16 2.04 13.76
C ALA A 44 26.76 3.43 14.06
N GLY A 45 25.98 4.25 14.75
CA GLY A 45 26.45 5.19 15.78
C GLY A 45 26.86 6.61 15.34
N ALA A 46 26.07 7.60 15.76
CA ALA A 46 26.45 8.64 16.74
C ALA A 46 25.47 9.83 16.67
N ALA A 47 24.69 10.01 17.74
CA ALA A 47 23.83 11.16 17.93
C ALA A 47 24.65 12.33 18.51
N ALA A 48 24.49 13.52 17.94
CA ALA A 48 24.95 14.76 18.56
C ALA A 48 23.80 15.76 18.57
N ALA A 49 23.30 16.03 19.77
CA ALA A 49 22.34 17.09 20.05
C ALA A 49 23.02 18.47 19.88
N ARG A 50 22.35 19.40 19.19
CA ARG A 50 22.60 20.83 19.38
C ARG A 50 21.29 21.62 19.39
N THR A 51 21.12 22.26 20.52
CA THR A 51 20.22 23.37 20.85
C THR A 51 20.57 24.60 20.01
N GLY A 52 19.56 25.31 19.54
CA GLY A 52 19.70 26.59 18.86
C GLY A 52 18.38 27.34 18.85
N ALA A 53 18.32 28.42 19.62
CA ALA A 53 17.13 29.22 19.88
C ALA A 53 16.76 30.15 18.72
N ALA A 54 15.46 30.46 18.72
CA ALA A 54 14.66 31.31 17.86
C ALA A 54 15.22 32.68 17.43
N THR A 55 14.69 33.19 16.31
CA THR A 55 14.17 34.56 16.22
C THR A 55 12.88 34.57 15.39
N ALA A 56 11.81 35.07 16.00
CA ALA A 56 10.47 35.19 15.46
C ALA A 56 10.28 36.50 14.67
N ALA A 57 9.37 36.47 13.68
CA ALA A 57 8.81 37.68 13.08
C ALA A 57 7.31 37.46 12.74
N GLY A 58 6.46 38.20 13.46
CA GLY A 58 5.22 38.81 12.94
C GLY A 58 3.98 37.92 12.76
N ASP A 59 3.28 37.63 13.86
CA ASP A 59 1.90 37.12 13.87
C ASP A 59 0.90 38.22 13.47
N ALA A 60 -0.02 37.88 12.56
CA ALA A 60 -1.33 38.50 12.46
C ALA A 60 -2.39 37.48 12.91
N THR A 61 -2.73 37.53 14.20
CA THR A 61 -3.67 36.64 14.88
C THR A 61 -5.11 36.91 14.46
N VAL A 62 -5.72 35.93 13.77
CA VAL A 62 -7.18 35.77 13.72
C VAL A 62 -7.56 34.83 14.88
N THR A 63 -8.03 35.38 15.99
CA THR A 63 -8.55 34.60 17.13
C THR A 63 -9.96 34.11 16.82
N ALA A 64 -10.07 33.00 16.10
CA ALA A 64 -11.23 32.13 16.26
C ALA A 64 -11.08 31.42 17.61
N ALA A 65 -12.04 31.62 18.52
CA ALA A 65 -12.08 30.90 19.78
C ALA A 65 -12.29 29.41 19.49
N VAL A 66 -11.18 28.67 19.35
CA VAL A 66 -11.19 27.22 19.40
C VAL A 66 -11.52 26.86 20.84
N VAL A 67 -12.78 26.50 21.09
CA VAL A 67 -13.08 25.69 22.27
C VAL A 67 -12.34 24.38 22.05
N ALA A 68 -11.16 24.28 22.65
CA ALA A 68 -10.38 23.06 22.65
C ALA A 68 -11.24 22.01 23.36
N VAL A 69 -11.84 21.11 22.59
CA VAL A 69 -12.37 19.86 23.13
C VAL A 69 -11.17 19.17 23.78
N GLN A 70 -11.18 19.07 25.10
CA GLN A 70 -10.14 18.35 25.82
C GLN A 70 -10.05 16.93 25.28
N LYS A 71 -8.86 16.54 24.80
CA LYS A 71 -8.58 15.16 24.41
C LYS A 71 -8.77 14.27 25.65
N PRO A 72 -9.47 13.12 25.55
CA PRO A 72 -9.35 12.06 26.54
C PRO A 72 -7.87 11.69 26.71
N THR A 73 -7.46 11.44 27.94
CA THR A 73 -6.10 11.49 28.51
C THR A 73 -5.12 10.42 28.02
N GLY A 74 -5.09 10.09 26.72
CA GLY A 74 -4.30 8.94 26.23
C GLY A 74 -4.82 7.59 26.74
N GLN A 75 -5.97 7.61 27.42
CA GLN A 75 -6.73 6.41 27.77
C GLN A 75 -7.46 5.91 26.50
N PRO A 76 -7.60 4.59 26.32
CA PRO A 76 -8.46 4.03 25.28
C PRO A 76 -9.83 4.71 25.31
N TYR A 77 -10.43 4.94 24.13
CA TYR A 77 -11.79 5.45 24.06
C TYR A 77 -12.73 4.44 24.73
N GLU A 78 -13.20 4.76 25.94
CA GLU A 78 -14.20 3.96 26.62
C GLU A 78 -15.52 4.12 25.88
N ILE A 79 -15.88 3.10 25.09
CA ILE A 79 -17.13 3.08 24.31
C ILE A 79 -18.39 3.06 25.20
N GLY A 80 -18.20 3.05 26.52
CA GLY A 80 -19.23 2.77 27.51
C GLY A 80 -19.77 1.34 27.38
N ASN A 81 -20.88 1.07 28.06
CA ASN A 81 -21.64 -0.16 27.86
C ASN A 81 -22.52 0.00 26.62
N ILE A 82 -22.10 -0.60 25.50
CA ILE A 82 -22.91 -0.62 24.27
C ILE A 82 -23.95 -1.73 24.30
N THR A 83 -25.20 -1.40 24.00
CA THR A 83 -26.24 -2.41 23.73
C THR A 83 -26.18 -2.80 22.26
N VAL A 84 -25.77 -4.04 22.00
CA VAL A 84 -25.69 -4.60 20.64
C VAL A 84 -26.47 -5.89 20.50
N GLN A 85 -27.08 -6.09 19.34
CA GLN A 85 -27.61 -7.37 18.91
C GLN A 85 -26.51 -8.17 18.20
N ASP A 86 -26.23 -9.37 18.71
CA ASP A 86 -25.27 -10.27 18.06
C ASP A 86 -25.88 -10.97 16.85
N VAL A 87 -25.11 -11.05 15.77
CA VAL A 87 -25.42 -11.86 14.59
C VAL A 87 -24.24 -12.79 14.33
N TRP A 88 -24.43 -14.08 14.56
CA TRP A 88 -23.40 -15.10 14.40
C TRP A 88 -23.32 -15.60 12.96
N VAL A 89 -22.10 -15.70 12.43
CA VAL A 89 -21.76 -16.29 11.13
C VAL A 89 -20.81 -17.46 11.37
N ASP A 90 -21.06 -18.58 10.72
CA ASP A 90 -20.21 -19.76 10.71
C ASP A 90 -20.02 -20.22 9.26
N PRO A 91 -18.90 -19.83 8.63
CA PRO A 91 -18.64 -20.19 7.24
C PRO A 91 -18.50 -21.71 7.03
N ALA A 92 -18.15 -22.47 8.07
CA ALA A 92 -17.92 -23.90 7.97
C ALA A 92 -19.20 -24.73 8.17
N ALA A 93 -19.98 -24.42 9.21
CA ALA A 93 -21.14 -25.22 9.62
C ALA A 93 -22.48 -24.46 9.65
N GLY A 94 -22.47 -23.16 9.37
CA GLY A 94 -23.67 -22.33 9.38
C GLY A 94 -24.65 -22.62 8.25
N ARG A 95 -25.86 -22.09 8.36
CA ARG A 95 -26.91 -22.12 7.33
C ARG A 95 -27.61 -20.77 7.26
N ASP A 96 -27.82 -20.22 6.07
CA ASP A 96 -28.46 -18.91 5.89
C ASP A 96 -29.94 -18.87 6.27
N THR A 97 -30.55 -20.05 6.42
CA THR A 97 -31.89 -20.24 6.98
C THR A 97 -31.93 -20.12 8.50
N ASN A 98 -30.79 -20.20 9.20
CA ASN A 98 -30.73 -20.00 10.65
C ASN A 98 -31.03 -18.54 11.01
N THR A 99 -31.23 -18.24 12.29
CA THR A 99 -31.57 -16.87 12.73
C THR A 99 -30.36 -15.94 12.85
N GLY A 100 -29.16 -16.50 13.09
CA GLY A 100 -27.96 -15.75 13.47
C GLY A 100 -27.97 -15.31 14.94
N ALA A 101 -29.02 -15.56 15.71
CA ALA A 101 -29.17 -15.00 17.06
C ALA A 101 -28.22 -15.61 18.10
N SER A 102 -27.65 -16.78 17.81
CA SER A 102 -26.72 -17.47 18.71
C SER A 102 -25.65 -18.23 17.95
N ARG A 103 -24.57 -18.60 18.64
CA ARG A 103 -23.46 -19.37 18.08
C ARG A 103 -23.90 -20.72 17.49
N GLY A 104 -24.95 -21.35 18.04
CA GLY A 104 -25.52 -22.60 17.53
C GLY A 104 -26.53 -22.41 16.39
N GLN A 105 -26.98 -21.18 16.16
CA GLN A 105 -27.89 -20.78 15.08
C GLN A 105 -27.19 -19.82 14.11
N ALA A 106 -25.89 -20.01 13.89
CA ALA A 106 -25.09 -19.13 13.05
C ALA A 106 -25.52 -19.23 11.58
N LEU A 107 -25.54 -18.07 10.91
CA LEU A 107 -25.73 -17.94 9.47
C LEU A 107 -24.51 -18.51 8.75
N ARG A 108 -24.65 -18.93 7.49
CA ARG A 108 -23.49 -19.41 6.73
C ARG A 108 -22.68 -18.24 6.17
N THR A 109 -23.38 -17.22 5.68
CA THR A 109 -22.77 -16.14 4.90
C THR A 109 -22.85 -14.80 5.62
N LEU A 110 -21.87 -13.94 5.37
CA LEU A 110 -21.91 -12.55 5.82
C LEU A 110 -23.01 -11.79 5.09
N ARG A 111 -23.28 -12.16 3.82
CA ARG A 111 -24.42 -11.65 3.06
C ARG A 111 -25.75 -11.86 3.80
N ALA A 112 -25.97 -13.05 4.38
CA ALA A 112 -27.18 -13.31 5.16
C ALA A 112 -27.20 -12.58 6.50
N ALA A 113 -26.04 -12.42 7.14
CA ALA A 113 -25.94 -11.64 8.38
C ALA A 113 -26.25 -10.16 8.17
N LEU A 114 -25.71 -9.56 7.11
CA LEU A 114 -25.99 -8.17 6.76
C LEU A 114 -27.47 -7.95 6.42
N ARG A 115 -28.15 -8.93 5.81
CA ARG A 115 -29.62 -8.90 5.62
C ARG A 115 -30.42 -8.90 6.91
N ARG A 116 -29.82 -9.24 8.07
CA ARG A 116 -30.49 -9.14 9.38
C ARG A 116 -30.45 -7.74 9.97
N ILE A 117 -29.62 -6.85 9.43
CA ILE A 117 -29.54 -5.45 9.87
C ILE A 117 -30.60 -4.65 9.08
N PRO A 118 -31.56 -3.98 9.76
CA PRO A 118 -32.57 -3.18 9.08
C PRO A 118 -31.95 -2.09 8.20
N ALA A 119 -32.24 -2.12 6.90
CA ALA A 119 -31.76 -1.11 5.96
C ALA A 119 -32.73 0.09 5.87
N ARG A 120 -32.17 1.30 5.68
CA ARG A 120 -32.91 2.56 5.46
C ARG A 120 -33.83 2.97 6.63
N ARG A 121 -33.42 2.66 7.86
CA ARG A 121 -34.11 3.04 9.09
C ARG A 121 -33.08 3.44 10.14
N THR A 122 -33.43 4.37 11.02
CA THR A 122 -32.63 4.65 12.20
C THR A 122 -32.59 3.41 13.08
N LEU A 123 -31.38 2.93 13.41
CA LEU A 123 -31.22 1.79 14.30
C LEU A 123 -31.42 2.23 15.74
N THR A 124 -32.21 1.47 16.50
CA THR A 124 -32.47 1.72 17.93
C THR A 124 -31.50 0.94 18.84
N ALA A 125 -30.68 0.05 18.26
CA ALA A 125 -29.60 -0.68 18.92
C ALA A 125 -28.47 -0.96 17.91
N GLY A 126 -27.24 -1.12 18.37
CA GLY A 126 -26.13 -1.51 17.51
C GLY A 126 -26.20 -2.99 17.09
N TYR A 127 -25.53 -3.37 16.01
CA TYR A 127 -25.38 -4.78 15.62
C TYR A 127 -23.91 -5.17 15.68
N ARG A 128 -23.63 -6.38 16.17
CA ARG A 128 -22.28 -6.96 16.20
C ARG A 128 -22.28 -8.29 15.46
N ILE A 129 -21.62 -8.36 14.32
CA ILE A 129 -21.45 -9.61 13.59
C ILE A 129 -20.28 -10.40 14.18
N ARG A 130 -20.54 -11.62 14.64
CA ARG A 130 -19.55 -12.53 15.23
C ARG A 130 -19.28 -13.68 14.28
N ILE A 131 -18.07 -13.72 13.73
CA ILE A 131 -17.69 -14.70 12.72
C ILE A 131 -16.89 -15.82 13.38
N LYS A 132 -17.37 -17.06 13.32
CA LYS A 132 -16.60 -18.24 13.71
C LYS A 132 -15.48 -18.47 12.68
N ARG A 133 -14.38 -19.06 13.15
CA ARG A 133 -13.28 -19.48 12.28
C ARG A 133 -13.81 -20.36 11.13
N GLY A 134 -13.46 -20.01 9.90
CA GLY A 134 -13.85 -20.73 8.70
C GLY A 134 -13.39 -20.00 7.45
N ARG A 135 -13.39 -20.68 6.30
CA ARG A 135 -13.12 -20.06 4.99
C ARG A 135 -14.42 -19.45 4.46
N MET A 136 -14.40 -18.17 4.14
CA MET A 136 -15.47 -17.51 3.40
C MET A 136 -15.11 -17.46 1.92
N THR A 137 -16.08 -17.72 1.06
CA THR A 137 -15.96 -17.58 -0.39
C THR A 137 -16.58 -16.27 -0.86
N GLU A 138 -16.28 -15.85 -2.09
CA GLU A 138 -16.86 -14.65 -2.71
C GLU A 138 -18.41 -14.65 -2.66
N GLN A 139 -19.03 -15.81 -2.87
CA GLN A 139 -20.50 -15.98 -2.80
C GLN A 139 -21.07 -15.75 -1.39
N ASP A 140 -20.23 -15.86 -0.36
CA ASP A 140 -20.61 -15.67 1.04
C ASP A 140 -20.58 -14.18 1.46
N MET A 141 -20.05 -13.30 0.60
CA MET A 141 -19.94 -11.86 0.82
C MET A 141 -21.08 -11.08 0.15
N SER A 142 -21.40 -9.89 0.64
CA SER A 142 -22.26 -8.94 -0.11
C SER A 142 -21.42 -8.19 -1.14
N GLY A 143 -21.99 -7.88 -2.32
CA GLY A 143 -21.35 -7.02 -3.34
C GLY A 143 -21.18 -5.55 -2.94
N HIS A 144 -21.33 -5.25 -1.64
CA HIS A 144 -21.02 -4.00 -0.97
C HIS A 144 -20.64 -4.35 0.47
N LEU A 145 -19.43 -4.00 0.90
CA LEU A 145 -18.94 -4.27 2.25
C LEU A 145 -18.36 -3.00 2.83
N TYR A 146 -18.76 -2.65 4.06
CA TYR A 146 -18.31 -1.44 4.73
C TYR A 146 -17.73 -1.83 6.09
N PHE A 147 -16.46 -1.50 6.31
CA PHE A 147 -15.82 -1.55 7.62
C PHE A 147 -15.55 -0.13 8.07
N ILE A 148 -16.13 0.24 9.21
CA ILE A 148 -16.03 1.59 9.78
C ILE A 148 -15.53 1.47 11.21
N GLY A 149 -14.36 2.05 11.51
CA GLY A 149 -13.79 2.03 12.86
C GLY A 149 -13.35 0.63 13.34
N VAL A 150 -13.16 -0.32 12.42
CA VAL A 150 -12.80 -1.71 12.74
C VAL A 150 -11.29 -1.87 12.79
N ARG A 151 -10.81 -2.69 13.74
CA ARG A 151 -9.40 -3.07 13.87
C ARG A 151 -9.20 -4.53 13.48
N PHE A 152 -8.36 -4.76 12.49
CA PHE A 152 -7.88 -6.05 12.00
C PHE A 152 -6.44 -6.25 12.46
N GLU A 153 -6.20 -7.30 13.24
CA GLU A 153 -4.87 -7.60 13.75
C GLU A 153 -4.57 -9.09 13.65
N LEU A 154 -3.43 -9.41 13.07
CA LEU A 154 -3.00 -10.79 12.86
C LEU A 154 -1.47 -10.85 12.82
N GLY A 155 -0.89 -11.90 13.41
CA GLY A 155 0.56 -12.20 13.32
C GLY A 155 0.88 -13.28 12.29
N GLY A 156 0.07 -13.41 11.25
CA GLY A 156 0.23 -14.34 10.14
C GLY A 156 -0.08 -13.64 8.82
N ASP A 157 -0.10 -14.37 7.72
CA ASP A 157 -0.14 -13.89 6.33
C ASP A 157 -0.72 -12.47 6.08
N HIS A 158 -2.05 -12.32 6.06
CA HIS A 158 -2.72 -11.03 5.85
C HIS A 158 -3.80 -10.78 6.92
N PRO A 159 -3.67 -9.74 7.77
CA PRO A 159 -4.74 -9.28 8.65
C PRO A 159 -6.05 -8.97 7.90
N LEU A 160 -5.96 -8.40 6.70
CA LEU A 160 -7.09 -8.20 5.80
C LEU A 160 -6.72 -8.67 4.39
N HIS A 161 -7.42 -9.70 3.90
CA HIS A 161 -7.34 -10.15 2.51
C HIS A 161 -8.73 -10.18 1.89
N CYS A 162 -8.92 -9.53 0.74
CA CYS A 162 -10.07 -9.79 -0.12
C CYS A 162 -9.67 -10.02 -1.57
N GLU A 163 -10.26 -11.05 -2.17
CA GLU A 163 -10.18 -11.30 -3.60
C GLU A 163 -11.56 -11.09 -4.22
N ARG A 164 -11.63 -10.35 -5.33
CA ARG A 164 -12.86 -10.08 -6.09
C ARG A 164 -13.97 -9.42 -5.27
N CYS A 165 -13.59 -8.66 -4.25
CA CYS A 165 -14.54 -7.79 -3.56
C CYS A 165 -15.12 -6.78 -4.56
N VAL A 166 -16.42 -6.54 -4.42
CA VAL A 166 -17.12 -5.46 -5.12
C VAL A 166 -17.62 -4.47 -4.06
N ASN A 167 -17.33 -3.20 -4.27
CA ASN A 167 -17.72 -2.07 -3.44
C ASN A 167 -17.32 -2.22 -1.95
N LEU A 168 -16.02 -2.27 -1.70
CA LEU A 168 -15.41 -2.34 -0.37
C LEU A 168 -15.05 -0.94 0.14
N LEU A 169 -15.65 -0.51 1.26
CA LEU A 169 -15.24 0.68 2.00
C LEU A 169 -14.50 0.28 3.28
N LEU A 170 -13.30 0.85 3.46
CA LEU A 170 -12.50 0.82 4.66
C LEU A 170 -12.38 2.25 5.20
N ARG A 171 -13.20 2.58 6.19
CA ARG A 171 -13.27 3.93 6.75
C ARG A 171 -12.77 3.97 8.20
N GLY A 172 -11.71 4.73 8.47
CA GLY A 172 -11.16 4.83 9.83
C GLY A 172 -10.78 3.48 10.45
N VAL A 173 -10.36 2.51 9.62
CA VAL A 173 -9.99 1.17 10.07
C VAL A 173 -8.54 1.14 10.56
N THR A 174 -8.20 0.20 11.44
CA THR A 174 -6.81 -0.16 11.69
C THR A 174 -6.55 -1.54 11.09
N VAL A 175 -5.51 -1.69 10.28
CA VAL A 175 -5.06 -2.99 9.77
C VAL A 175 -3.60 -3.15 10.12
N ARG A 176 -3.29 -4.03 11.07
CA ARG A 176 -1.95 -4.11 11.66
C ARG A 176 -1.44 -5.54 11.73
N GLY A 177 -0.26 -5.74 11.16
CA GLY A 177 0.53 -6.94 11.43
C GLY A 177 1.04 -6.97 12.87
N LEU A 178 0.87 -8.10 13.55
CA LEU A 178 1.40 -8.35 14.89
C LEU A 178 2.76 -9.05 14.75
N CYS A 179 3.83 -8.27 14.83
CA CYS A 179 5.20 -8.76 14.62
C CYS A 179 5.92 -8.92 15.96
N PRO A 180 6.60 -10.07 16.22
CA PRO A 180 7.42 -10.25 17.41
C PRO A 180 8.76 -9.48 17.36
N GLY A 181 9.10 -8.91 16.20
CA GLY A 181 10.33 -8.17 15.94
C GLY A 181 10.11 -7.03 14.93
N PRO A 182 11.16 -6.57 14.21
CA PRO A 182 11.01 -5.54 13.19
C PRO A 182 10.08 -5.99 12.07
N TYR A 183 9.41 -5.05 11.39
CA TYR A 183 8.44 -5.38 10.34
C TYR A 183 9.07 -6.15 9.17
N THR A 184 10.37 -5.96 8.90
CA THR A 184 11.13 -6.68 7.86
C THR A 184 11.27 -8.18 8.11
N GLU A 185 11.02 -8.62 9.34
CA GLU A 185 11.03 -10.03 9.76
C GLU A 185 9.63 -10.50 10.17
N CYS A 186 8.60 -9.70 9.88
CA CYS A 186 7.24 -10.03 10.26
C CYS A 186 6.73 -11.24 9.45
N PRO A 187 5.97 -12.16 10.07
CA PRO A 187 5.29 -13.23 9.32
C PRO A 187 4.10 -12.72 8.49
N VAL A 188 3.70 -11.46 8.65
CA VAL A 188 2.64 -10.79 7.88
C VAL A 188 3.25 -10.32 6.58
N GLN A 189 2.78 -10.83 5.44
CA GLN A 189 3.32 -10.49 4.14
C GLN A 189 2.83 -9.11 3.68
N GLU A 190 1.52 -8.98 3.50
CA GLU A 190 0.86 -7.69 3.31
C GLU A 190 -0.16 -7.44 4.42
N ALA A 191 -0.19 -6.23 5.00
CA ALA A 191 -1.17 -5.94 6.05
C ALA A 191 -2.60 -5.93 5.49
N ALA A 192 -2.81 -5.22 4.38
CA ALA A 192 -4.03 -5.25 3.58
C ALA A 192 -3.71 -5.70 2.14
N LYS A 193 -4.22 -6.86 1.75
CA LYS A 193 -4.08 -7.44 0.41
C LYS A 193 -5.42 -7.47 -0.31
N LEU A 194 -5.50 -6.89 -1.49
CA LEU A 194 -6.70 -6.87 -2.31
C LEU A 194 -6.37 -7.32 -3.73
N ASN A 195 -7.04 -8.35 -4.23
CA ASN A 195 -6.81 -8.88 -5.58
C ASN A 195 -8.08 -8.81 -6.41
N GLN A 196 -8.00 -8.35 -7.66
CA GLN A 196 -9.09 -8.40 -8.65
C GLN A 196 -10.39 -7.73 -8.16
N CYS A 197 -10.29 -6.69 -7.33
CA CYS A 197 -11.45 -6.02 -6.73
C CYS A 197 -11.99 -4.88 -7.60
N THR A 198 -13.27 -4.54 -7.45
CA THR A 198 -13.89 -3.40 -8.14
C THR A 198 -14.58 -2.49 -7.13
N GLY A 199 -14.28 -1.19 -7.11
CA GLY A 199 -14.82 -0.26 -6.12
C GLY A 199 -14.17 -0.48 -4.76
N VAL A 200 -12.97 0.05 -4.55
CA VAL A 200 -12.27 -0.02 -3.25
C VAL A 200 -12.00 1.38 -2.74
N TRP A 201 -12.51 1.69 -1.56
CA TRP A 201 -12.39 3.00 -0.95
C TRP A 201 -11.72 2.86 0.41
N VAL A 202 -10.49 3.34 0.53
CA VAL A 202 -9.81 3.50 1.82
C VAL A 202 -9.81 4.97 2.13
N GLU A 203 -10.53 5.37 3.17
CA GLU A 203 -10.68 6.79 3.47
C GLU A 203 -10.75 7.08 4.96
N ASP A 204 -10.56 8.37 5.22
CA ASP A 204 -11.17 9.14 6.28
C ASP A 204 -10.26 9.55 7.45
N SER A 205 -10.69 10.68 8.00
CA SER A 205 -10.00 11.97 7.99
C SER A 205 -10.23 12.74 9.29
N ALA A 206 -10.76 12.07 10.32
CA ALA A 206 -10.78 12.49 11.71
C ALA A 206 -10.55 11.26 12.60
N ARG A 207 -9.73 11.41 13.64
CA ARG A 207 -9.17 10.28 14.40
C ARG A 207 -10.25 9.32 14.95
N PRO A 208 -10.01 8.00 14.93
CA PRO A 208 -8.81 7.34 14.41
C PRO A 208 -8.75 7.31 12.87
N VAL A 209 -7.58 7.69 12.32
CA VAL A 209 -7.27 7.68 10.87
C VAL A 209 -7.22 6.22 10.39
N ALA A 210 -7.57 5.95 9.13
CA ALA A 210 -7.28 4.64 8.57
C ALA A 210 -5.77 4.35 8.64
N ASP A 211 -5.37 3.35 9.41
CA ASP A 211 -3.98 3.11 9.82
C ASP A 211 -3.57 1.68 9.44
N ILE A 212 -2.79 1.57 8.37
CA ILE A 212 -2.46 0.31 7.72
C ILE A 212 -0.94 0.12 7.73
N GLY A 213 -0.45 -0.97 8.31
CA GLY A 213 0.98 -1.21 8.37
C GLY A 213 1.42 -2.52 8.97
N TRP A 214 2.74 -2.68 9.06
CA TRP A 214 3.42 -3.87 9.59
C TRP A 214 3.27 -5.14 8.72
N GLY A 215 3.43 -5.01 7.40
CA GLY A 215 3.65 -6.15 6.51
C GLY A 215 5.07 -6.11 5.95
N TRP A 216 5.80 -7.23 5.99
CA TRP A 216 7.21 -7.24 5.56
C TRP A 216 7.34 -6.88 4.08
N ASN A 217 6.38 -7.30 3.24
CA ASN A 217 6.32 -6.92 1.84
C ASN A 217 5.57 -5.60 1.67
N ALA A 218 4.33 -5.49 2.17
CA ALA A 218 3.53 -4.27 1.99
C ALA A 218 2.64 -3.89 3.16
N ALA A 219 2.36 -2.60 3.31
CA ALA A 219 1.23 -2.19 4.14
C ALA A 219 -0.09 -2.36 3.36
N PHE A 220 -0.14 -1.89 2.12
CA PHE A 220 -1.29 -2.01 1.24
C PHE A 220 -0.87 -2.44 -0.17
N ASP A 221 -1.43 -3.56 -0.62
CA ASP A 221 -1.24 -4.09 -1.97
C ASP A 221 -2.62 -4.31 -2.61
N CYS A 222 -2.90 -3.55 -3.67
CA CYS A 222 -4.05 -3.82 -4.55
C CYS A 222 -3.56 -4.28 -5.92
N MET A 223 -3.84 -5.52 -6.30
CA MET A 223 -3.46 -6.08 -7.59
C MET A 223 -4.71 -6.29 -8.46
N VAL A 224 -4.70 -5.76 -9.69
CA VAL A 224 -5.80 -5.84 -10.66
C VAL A 224 -7.10 -5.24 -10.11
N CYS A 225 -7.02 -4.11 -9.40
CA CYS A 225 -8.18 -3.46 -8.82
C CYS A 225 -8.66 -2.28 -9.66
N GLN A 226 -9.97 -2.16 -9.90
CA GLN A 226 -10.52 -1.06 -10.69
C GLN A 226 -11.47 -0.19 -9.89
N TYR A 227 -11.37 1.12 -10.11
CA TYR A 227 -12.14 2.17 -9.44
C TYR A 227 -11.92 2.17 -7.94
N GLY A 228 -11.16 3.14 -7.45
CA GLY A 228 -10.92 3.22 -6.02
C GLY A 228 -10.21 4.49 -5.59
N HIS A 229 -10.04 4.63 -4.29
CA HIS A 229 -9.21 5.67 -3.75
C HIS A 229 -8.49 5.23 -2.47
N LEU A 230 -7.40 5.93 -2.19
CA LEU A 230 -6.73 5.98 -0.89
C LEU A 230 -6.73 7.45 -0.48
N LEU A 231 -7.58 7.85 0.46
CA LEU A 231 -7.76 9.24 0.86
C LEU A 231 -7.48 9.44 2.33
N ASN A 232 -6.67 10.45 2.66
CA ASN A 232 -6.50 10.95 4.03
C ASN A 232 -6.13 9.84 5.05
N SER A 233 -5.34 8.86 4.62
CA SER A 233 -5.00 7.64 5.38
C SER A 233 -3.51 7.57 5.73
N ARG A 234 -3.14 6.63 6.60
CA ARG A 234 -1.74 6.36 6.98
C ARG A 234 -1.30 4.98 6.51
N PHE A 235 -0.18 4.90 5.82
CA PHE A 235 0.46 3.66 5.38
C PHE A 235 1.89 3.59 5.87
N HIS A 236 2.28 2.57 6.62
CA HIS A 236 3.60 2.57 7.23
C HIS A 236 4.21 1.21 7.55
N HIS A 237 5.50 1.19 7.88
CA HIS A 237 6.21 -0.02 8.34
C HIS A 237 5.96 -1.17 7.37
N GLY A 238 6.29 -0.93 6.11
CA GLY A 238 6.13 -1.86 5.02
C GLY A 238 7.40 -1.95 4.21
N GLY A 239 7.60 -3.04 3.48
CA GLY A 239 8.61 -3.05 2.44
C GLY A 239 8.29 -1.95 1.41
N TRP A 240 7.24 -2.19 0.66
CA TRP A 240 6.53 -1.22 -0.16
C TRP A 240 5.30 -0.75 0.61
N CYS A 241 5.25 0.50 1.07
CA CYS A 241 4.14 0.89 1.93
C CYS A 241 2.78 0.76 1.24
N ALA A 242 2.50 1.50 0.18
CA ALA A 242 1.27 1.30 -0.58
C ALA A 242 1.50 1.31 -2.07
N PHE A 243 0.96 0.30 -2.75
CA PHE A 243 0.99 0.24 -4.20
C PHE A 243 -0.28 -0.40 -4.77
N VAL A 244 -0.59 0.02 -5.98
CA VAL A 244 -1.74 -0.42 -6.75
C VAL A 244 -1.20 -0.89 -8.10
N LYS A 245 -1.38 -2.15 -8.47
CA LYS A 245 -0.63 -2.74 -9.58
C LYS A 245 -1.44 -3.68 -10.45
N GLY A 246 -0.84 -4.12 -11.55
CA GLY A 246 -1.36 -5.23 -12.32
C GLY A 246 -2.62 -4.89 -13.11
N GLY A 247 -2.60 -3.83 -13.92
CA GLY A 247 -3.81 -3.41 -14.64
C GLY A 247 -4.86 -2.81 -13.71
N SER A 248 -4.42 -2.24 -12.60
CA SER A 248 -5.30 -1.45 -11.75
C SER A 248 -5.53 -0.10 -12.41
N ALA A 249 -6.77 0.40 -12.34
CA ALA A 249 -7.16 1.58 -13.11
C ALA A 249 -8.18 2.45 -12.37
N HIS A 250 -8.16 3.75 -12.67
CA HIS A 250 -9.06 4.76 -12.12
C HIS A 250 -8.95 4.86 -10.60
N TRP A 251 -7.72 4.97 -10.10
CA TRP A 251 -7.45 5.24 -8.70
C TRP A 251 -7.13 6.71 -8.42
N LEU A 252 -7.53 7.15 -7.24
CA LEU A 252 -7.21 8.45 -6.67
C LEU A 252 -6.47 8.26 -5.35
N VAL A 253 -5.21 8.71 -5.26
CA VAL A 253 -4.37 8.54 -4.06
C VAL A 253 -3.98 9.91 -3.51
N ALA A 254 -4.63 10.33 -2.43
CA ALA A 254 -4.51 11.70 -1.97
C ALA A 254 -4.54 11.95 -0.48
N GLY A 255 -3.82 12.99 -0.04
CA GLY A 255 -3.89 13.45 1.35
C GLY A 255 -3.33 12.45 2.36
N ASN A 256 -2.62 11.42 1.91
CA ASN A 256 -2.14 10.35 2.77
C ASN A 256 -0.81 10.71 3.44
N GLU A 257 -0.57 10.12 4.61
CA GLU A 257 0.72 10.08 5.28
C GLU A 257 1.36 8.71 5.06
N VAL A 258 2.59 8.66 4.52
CA VAL A 258 3.27 7.39 4.18
C VAL A 258 4.67 7.38 4.73
N HIS A 259 5.02 6.39 5.56
CA HIS A 259 6.32 6.44 6.24
C HIS A 259 6.92 5.13 6.71
N HIS A 260 8.23 5.15 7.00
CA HIS A 260 8.98 3.98 7.49
C HIS A 260 8.86 2.81 6.52
N CYS A 261 9.23 3.06 5.27
CA CYS A 261 9.14 2.09 4.18
C CYS A 261 10.54 1.71 3.68
N ASP A 262 10.74 0.46 3.30
CA ASP A 262 12.06 -0.04 2.94
C ASP A 262 12.37 0.14 1.42
N GLN A 263 11.46 -0.26 0.53
CA GLN A 263 11.61 -0.22 -0.93
C GLN A 263 10.94 1.01 -1.57
N SER A 264 9.69 1.30 -1.20
CA SER A 264 8.95 2.44 -1.76
C SER A 264 7.87 2.97 -0.83
N GLY A 265 7.57 4.26 -0.93
CA GLY A 265 6.44 4.92 -0.27
C GLY A 265 5.12 4.61 -1.00
N LEU A 266 4.83 5.37 -2.05
CA LEU A 266 3.68 5.15 -2.94
C LEU A 266 4.15 4.76 -4.33
N SER A 267 3.63 3.66 -4.87
CA SER A 267 3.96 3.24 -6.23
C SER A 267 2.72 2.99 -7.09
N ALA A 268 2.72 3.65 -8.24
CA ALA A 268 2.31 3.38 -9.63
C ALA A 268 2.55 2.03 -10.28
N GLY A 269 1.79 0.96 -10.05
CA GLY A 269 2.14 -0.32 -10.67
C GLY A 269 3.36 -1.01 -10.04
N GLN A 270 3.65 -2.22 -10.52
CA GLN A 270 4.82 -3.06 -10.21
C GLN A 270 4.73 -4.32 -11.11
N GLY A 271 5.68 -5.24 -10.97
CA GLY A 271 5.63 -6.56 -11.58
C GLY A 271 4.34 -7.34 -11.34
N THR A 272 3.72 -7.86 -12.40
CA THR A 272 2.48 -8.65 -12.27
C THR A 272 2.43 -9.82 -13.24
N GLY A 273 1.86 -10.93 -12.77
CA GLY A 273 1.51 -12.08 -13.60
C GLY A 273 0.41 -11.74 -14.61
N PHE A 274 0.70 -11.92 -15.88
CA PHE A 274 -0.15 -11.55 -17.00
C PHE A 274 -1.48 -12.32 -17.00
N ASP A 275 -1.49 -13.54 -16.47
CA ASP A 275 -2.65 -14.40 -16.24
C ASP A 275 -3.59 -13.95 -15.11
N TYR A 276 -3.16 -13.00 -14.28
CA TYR A 276 -4.03 -12.41 -13.26
C TYR A 276 -4.80 -11.19 -13.75
N LEU A 277 -4.39 -10.58 -14.86
CA LEU A 277 -5.04 -9.38 -15.40
C LEU A 277 -6.50 -9.64 -15.78
N VAL A 278 -7.28 -8.55 -15.83
CA VAL A 278 -8.69 -8.57 -16.20
C VAL A 278 -8.93 -7.59 -17.33
N SER A 279 -9.66 -8.03 -18.36
CA SER A 279 -10.03 -7.19 -19.50
C SER A 279 -10.97 -6.05 -19.07
N PRO A 280 -10.84 -4.83 -19.62
CA PRO A 280 -9.91 -4.40 -20.67
C PRO A 280 -8.53 -3.90 -20.17
N TRP A 281 -8.24 -3.98 -18.87
CA TRP A 281 -7.02 -3.43 -18.25
C TRP A 281 -5.81 -4.37 -18.34
N ILE A 282 -5.50 -4.78 -19.56
CA ILE A 282 -4.45 -5.78 -19.87
C ILE A 282 -3.19 -5.15 -20.47
N ARG A 283 -3.00 -3.82 -20.39
CA ARG A 283 -1.85 -3.10 -20.98
C ARG A 283 -1.09 -2.20 -20.02
N TYR A 284 -1.80 -1.40 -19.24
CA TYR A 284 -1.21 -0.41 -18.34
C TYR A 284 -1.90 -0.43 -16.98
N ASP A 285 -1.20 0.10 -15.98
CA ASP A 285 -1.78 0.65 -14.75
C ASP A 285 -2.15 2.13 -14.97
N SER A 286 -3.12 2.69 -14.22
CA SER A 286 -3.51 4.11 -14.39
C SER A 286 -4.13 4.73 -13.14
N TYR A 287 -3.51 5.79 -12.60
CA TYR A 287 -4.04 6.57 -11.47
C TYR A 287 -3.25 7.83 -11.10
N ASP A 288 -3.87 8.66 -10.26
CA ASP A 288 -3.35 9.94 -9.80
C ASP A 288 -2.91 9.91 -8.34
N MET A 289 -1.71 10.41 -8.05
CA MET A 289 -1.15 10.60 -6.72
C MET A 289 -0.95 12.09 -6.43
N TYR A 290 -1.74 12.68 -5.54
CA TYR A 290 -1.65 14.11 -5.26
C TYR A 290 -1.74 14.48 -3.78
N ASN A 291 -0.97 15.49 -3.39
CA ASN A 291 -1.02 16.08 -2.05
C ASN A 291 -0.79 15.06 -0.90
N ASN A 292 0.11 14.10 -1.11
CA ASN A 292 0.52 13.15 -0.06
C ASN A 292 1.77 13.66 0.67
N TYR A 293 1.90 13.30 1.94
CA TYR A 293 3.10 13.52 2.75
C TYR A 293 3.83 12.19 2.96
N ILE A 294 5.02 12.07 2.39
CA ILE A 294 5.79 10.82 2.33
C ILE A 294 7.12 11.06 3.02
N HIS A 295 7.44 10.27 4.05
CA HIS A 295 8.68 10.49 4.78
C HIS A 295 9.33 9.25 5.38
N ASP A 296 10.62 9.32 5.68
CA ASP A 296 11.37 8.19 6.26
C ASP A 296 11.23 6.92 5.39
N VAL A 297 11.50 7.09 4.09
CA VAL A 297 11.48 5.99 3.11
C VAL A 297 12.91 5.74 2.65
N GLU A 298 13.40 4.52 2.87
CA GLU A 298 14.77 4.15 2.52
C GLU A 298 14.96 4.10 1.00
N GLY A 299 13.95 3.64 0.27
CA GLY A 299 13.89 3.66 -1.20
C GLY A 299 13.14 4.88 -1.78
N ALA A 300 12.49 4.72 -2.92
CA ALA A 300 11.81 5.82 -3.60
C ALA A 300 10.59 6.29 -2.80
N GLY A 301 10.39 7.61 -2.68
CA GLY A 301 9.16 8.13 -2.08
C GLY A 301 7.95 7.90 -2.98
N LEU A 302 8.14 8.13 -4.28
CA LEU A 302 7.12 7.93 -5.33
C LEU A 302 7.66 7.05 -6.44
N GLY A 303 6.81 6.23 -7.05
CA GLY A 303 7.18 5.41 -8.21
C GLY A 303 6.06 5.25 -9.23
N VAL A 304 6.41 5.12 -10.52
CA VAL A 304 5.53 4.59 -11.58
C VAL A 304 6.21 3.54 -12.45
N TRP A 305 5.45 2.50 -12.78
CA TRP A 305 5.88 1.22 -13.32
C TRP A 305 4.83 0.74 -14.33
N GLY A 306 4.99 1.09 -15.61
CA GLY A 306 4.04 0.69 -16.65
C GLY A 306 2.70 1.44 -16.59
N CYS A 307 2.74 2.74 -16.24
CA CYS A 307 1.54 3.56 -16.11
C CYS A 307 1.15 4.30 -17.39
N TYR A 308 -0.16 4.47 -17.62
CA TYR A 308 -0.75 5.33 -18.63
C TYR A 308 -1.57 6.47 -17.99
N ASP A 309 -1.30 7.71 -18.40
CA ASP A 309 -1.95 8.93 -17.87
C ASP A 309 -1.85 9.03 -16.33
N CYS A 310 -0.63 8.94 -15.79
CA CYS A 310 -0.37 9.08 -14.35
C CYS A 310 -0.02 10.52 -13.97
N LEU A 311 -0.69 11.08 -12.96
CA LEU A 311 -0.29 12.33 -12.33
C LEU A 311 0.39 12.10 -10.97
N LEU A 312 1.56 12.69 -10.76
CA LEU A 312 2.23 12.78 -9.46
C LEU A 312 2.39 14.25 -9.14
N ALA A 313 1.49 14.81 -8.32
CA ALA A 313 1.44 16.26 -8.11
C ALA A 313 1.35 16.70 -6.65
N HIS A 314 2.02 17.81 -6.31
CA HIS A 314 1.88 18.46 -5.01
C HIS A 314 2.22 17.57 -3.80
N ASN A 315 2.98 16.50 -3.99
CA ASN A 315 3.40 15.64 -2.90
C ASN A 315 4.59 16.26 -2.17
N THR A 316 4.67 16.05 -0.86
CA THR A 316 5.81 16.45 -0.02
C THR A 316 6.58 15.22 0.42
N LEU A 317 7.82 15.08 -0.05
CA LEU A 317 8.71 13.96 0.20
C LEU A 317 9.84 14.42 1.14
N VAL A 318 9.93 13.84 2.33
CA VAL A 318 10.92 14.24 3.35
C VAL A 318 11.73 13.05 3.84
N ARG A 319 13.05 13.13 3.79
CA ARG A 319 13.93 11.99 4.15
C ARG A 319 13.56 10.74 3.34
N VAL A 320 13.73 10.83 2.02
CA VAL A 320 13.46 9.73 1.07
C VAL A 320 14.69 9.36 0.24
N GLY A 321 14.79 8.09 -0.18
CA GLY A 321 15.81 7.61 -1.11
C GLY A 321 17.19 7.41 -0.49
N ARG A 322 17.32 7.17 0.82
CA ARG A 322 18.62 6.97 1.48
C ARG A 322 19.46 5.87 0.86
N ARG A 323 18.83 4.86 0.25
CA ARG A 323 19.50 3.76 -0.46
C ARG A 323 19.35 3.83 -1.97
N SER A 324 18.62 4.81 -2.50
CA SER A 324 18.33 4.94 -3.94
C SER A 324 18.04 6.40 -4.35
N HIS A 325 17.01 6.61 -5.16
CA HIS A 325 16.49 7.85 -5.73
C HIS A 325 15.23 8.31 -4.99
N THR A 326 14.76 9.55 -5.22
CA THR A 326 13.55 10.06 -4.53
C THR A 326 12.26 9.75 -5.27
N ILE A 327 12.30 9.71 -6.60
CA ILE A 327 11.17 9.39 -7.47
C ILE A 327 11.63 8.41 -8.56
N GLU A 328 10.85 7.34 -8.78
CA GLU A 328 11.09 6.34 -9.83
C GLU A 328 10.08 6.44 -10.98
N VAL A 329 10.58 6.36 -12.20
CA VAL A 329 9.81 6.13 -13.41
C VAL A 329 10.48 4.97 -14.14
N THR A 330 9.88 3.78 -14.10
CA THR A 330 10.49 2.56 -14.64
C THR A 330 9.49 1.69 -15.38
N TYR A 331 9.96 0.64 -16.03
CA TYR A 331 9.11 -0.32 -16.72
C TYR A 331 8.35 -1.18 -15.70
N GLY A 332 7.08 -1.46 -15.98
CA GLY A 332 6.33 -2.48 -15.25
C GLY A 332 6.64 -3.85 -15.84
N PRO A 333 7.34 -4.77 -15.15
CA PRO A 333 7.62 -6.07 -15.72
C PRO A 333 6.36 -6.94 -15.75
N ARG A 334 6.19 -7.72 -16.81
CA ARG A 334 5.11 -8.71 -16.92
C ARG A 334 5.65 -10.06 -17.32
N ILE A 335 5.20 -11.05 -16.56
CA ILE A 335 5.55 -12.45 -16.72
C ILE A 335 4.27 -13.27 -16.83
N CYS A 336 4.32 -14.45 -17.45
CA CYS A 336 3.27 -15.44 -17.32
C CYS A 336 3.72 -16.41 -16.23
N THR A 337 3.06 -16.38 -15.06
CA THR A 337 3.55 -17.14 -13.88
C THR A 337 3.37 -18.64 -14.08
N GLY A 338 2.35 -19.04 -14.84
CA GLY A 338 2.02 -20.44 -15.09
C GLY A 338 0.84 -20.95 -14.28
N ASP A 339 0.24 -20.10 -13.44
CA ASP A 339 -0.94 -20.47 -12.65
C ASP A 339 -2.17 -20.66 -13.56
N ASN A 340 -2.27 -19.87 -14.63
CA ASN A 340 -3.24 -20.10 -15.69
C ASN A 340 -2.68 -19.81 -17.09
N VAL A 341 -1.98 -20.79 -17.66
CA VAL A 341 -1.35 -20.71 -19.00
C VAL A 341 -2.33 -20.29 -20.10
N ALA A 342 -3.56 -20.82 -20.07
CA ALA A 342 -4.57 -20.49 -21.07
C ALA A 342 -4.97 -19.01 -21.03
N ARG A 343 -4.95 -18.38 -19.84
CA ARG A 343 -5.21 -16.95 -19.70
C ARG A 343 -4.13 -16.08 -20.31
N CYS A 344 -2.85 -16.43 -20.18
CA CYS A 344 -1.78 -15.66 -20.81
C CYS A 344 -1.97 -15.59 -22.33
N ALA A 345 -2.23 -16.73 -22.97
CA ALA A 345 -2.50 -16.78 -24.41
C ALA A 345 -3.76 -15.97 -24.79
N ALA A 346 -4.84 -16.09 -24.01
CA ALA A 346 -6.08 -15.36 -24.25
C ALA A 346 -5.89 -13.84 -24.11
N HIS A 347 -5.20 -13.37 -23.07
CA HIS A 347 -4.91 -11.94 -22.89
C HIS A 347 -3.98 -11.41 -23.98
N HIS A 348 -2.98 -12.20 -24.40
CA HIS A 348 -2.11 -11.83 -25.51
C HIS A 348 -2.91 -11.68 -26.81
N ALA A 349 -3.79 -12.64 -27.12
CA ALA A 349 -4.67 -12.59 -28.29
C ALA A 349 -5.66 -11.41 -28.25
N ALA A 350 -6.08 -10.98 -27.05
CA ALA A 350 -6.89 -9.79 -26.84
C ALA A 350 -6.11 -8.46 -26.95
N GLY A 351 -4.83 -8.51 -27.33
CA GLY A 351 -3.96 -7.34 -27.47
C GLY A 351 -3.42 -6.81 -26.14
N GLY A 352 -3.38 -7.66 -25.11
CA GLY A 352 -2.69 -7.39 -23.86
C GLY A 352 -1.17 -7.53 -24.01
N TRP A 353 -0.44 -6.89 -23.11
CA TRP A 353 1.02 -6.86 -23.16
C TRP A 353 1.60 -7.78 -22.10
N GLY A 354 2.12 -8.92 -22.52
CA GLY A 354 2.69 -9.95 -21.65
C GLY A 354 3.00 -11.19 -22.46
N PRO A 355 3.83 -12.10 -21.95
CA PRO A 355 4.19 -13.31 -22.70
C PRO A 355 2.97 -14.25 -22.77
N PRO A 356 2.72 -14.91 -23.92
CA PRO A 356 1.56 -15.77 -24.11
C PRO A 356 1.66 -17.11 -23.36
N SER A 357 2.85 -17.47 -22.85
CA SER A 357 3.11 -18.72 -22.15
C SER A 357 4.18 -18.55 -21.06
N PRO A 358 4.22 -19.42 -20.05
CA PRO A 358 5.29 -19.44 -19.05
C PRO A 358 6.66 -19.67 -19.68
N GLY A 359 7.71 -19.13 -19.04
CA GLY A 359 9.08 -19.21 -19.55
C GLY A 359 9.35 -18.37 -20.81
N GLY A 360 8.35 -17.64 -21.32
CA GLY A 360 8.56 -16.58 -22.29
C GLY A 360 9.33 -15.39 -21.69
N PRO A 361 9.87 -14.49 -22.52
CA PRO A 361 10.62 -13.34 -22.04
C PRO A 361 9.72 -12.39 -21.24
N ASP A 362 10.27 -11.83 -20.17
CA ASP A 362 9.65 -10.75 -19.41
C ASP A 362 9.37 -9.56 -20.33
N ILE A 363 8.14 -9.07 -20.30
CA ILE A 363 7.74 -7.91 -21.10
C ILE A 363 7.85 -6.66 -20.23
N SER A 364 8.68 -5.71 -20.65
CA SER A 364 8.81 -4.40 -20.02
C SER A 364 7.72 -3.46 -20.51
N ILE A 365 6.76 -3.14 -19.65
CA ILE A 365 5.64 -2.26 -19.96
C ILE A 365 6.09 -0.81 -19.80
N PRO A 366 6.09 0.01 -20.88
CA PRO A 366 6.51 1.39 -20.82
C PRO A 366 5.53 2.23 -20.01
N ASN A 367 5.99 3.41 -19.58
CA ASN A 367 5.09 4.46 -19.13
C ASN A 367 4.67 5.33 -20.31
N LYS A 368 3.48 5.91 -20.25
CA LYS A 368 2.99 6.90 -21.21
C LYS A 368 2.21 8.00 -20.49
N HIS A 369 2.54 9.26 -20.80
CA HIS A 369 1.93 10.45 -20.19
C HIS A 369 2.02 10.47 -18.66
N VAL A 370 3.24 10.40 -18.13
CA VAL A 370 3.49 10.61 -16.70
C VAL A 370 3.81 12.08 -16.47
N LEU A 371 3.01 12.72 -15.62
CA LEU A 371 3.18 14.12 -15.25
C LEU A 371 3.69 14.21 -13.81
N LEU A 372 4.84 14.86 -13.63
CA LEU A 372 5.42 15.14 -12.31
C LEU A 372 5.36 16.65 -12.06
N LEU A 373 4.42 17.10 -11.23
CA LEU A 373 4.12 18.53 -11.09
C LEU A 373 4.23 19.01 -9.64
N ASN A 374 5.03 20.04 -9.38
CA ASN A 374 5.05 20.76 -8.11
C ASN A 374 5.21 19.88 -6.85
N ASN A 375 5.98 18.79 -6.95
CA ASN A 375 6.34 17.99 -5.79
C ASN A 375 7.50 18.66 -5.04
N LEU A 376 7.40 18.70 -3.71
CA LEU A 376 8.48 19.15 -2.84
C LEU A 376 9.29 17.94 -2.38
N VAL A 377 10.60 17.95 -2.66
CA VAL A 377 11.54 16.95 -2.13
C VAL A 377 12.51 17.66 -1.20
N PHE A 378 12.49 17.27 0.09
CA PHE A 378 13.30 17.90 1.13
C PHE A 378 14.01 16.87 2.00
N ASN A 379 15.32 16.74 1.79
CA ASN A 379 16.19 15.87 2.58
C ASN A 379 17.11 16.74 3.46
N PRO A 380 16.71 17.05 4.71
CA PRO A 380 17.50 17.91 5.58
C PRO A 380 18.81 17.22 6.01
N PRO A 381 19.94 17.95 6.09
CA PRO A 381 21.17 17.40 6.64
C PRO A 381 20.98 16.77 8.03
N PRO A 382 21.66 15.65 8.34
CA PRO A 382 22.63 14.96 7.50
C PRO A 382 22.02 13.99 6.47
N TYR A 383 20.69 13.89 6.39
CA TYR A 383 20.02 12.95 5.48
C TYR A 383 20.25 13.34 4.02
N ARG A 384 20.58 12.35 3.18
CA ARG A 384 20.75 12.51 1.73
C ARG A 384 20.25 11.26 1.02
N SER A 385 19.76 11.43 -0.20
CA SER A 385 19.53 10.29 -1.08
C SER A 385 20.85 9.73 -1.59
N CYS A 386 20.90 8.43 -1.87
CA CYS A 386 22.12 7.76 -2.37
C CYS A 386 22.39 8.08 -3.83
N LEU A 387 21.34 8.19 -4.64
CA LEU A 387 21.36 8.44 -6.08
C LEU A 387 20.69 9.78 -6.40
N CYS A 388 20.71 10.14 -7.68
CA CYS A 388 19.99 11.29 -8.22
C CYS A 388 18.52 11.33 -7.76
N GLY A 389 17.96 12.54 -7.65
CA GLY A 389 16.58 12.71 -7.19
C GLY A 389 15.55 11.96 -8.04
N LEU A 390 15.76 11.84 -9.34
CA LEU A 390 14.86 11.16 -10.28
C LEU A 390 15.61 10.04 -11.00
N LYS A 391 15.00 8.85 -11.06
CA LYS A 391 15.46 7.71 -11.87
C LYS A 391 14.42 7.41 -12.96
N VAL A 392 14.86 7.46 -14.22
CA VAL A 392 14.02 7.20 -15.40
C VAL A 392 14.66 6.11 -16.24
N TRP A 393 13.87 5.12 -16.67
CA TRP A 393 14.28 4.05 -17.58
C TRP A 393 13.58 4.15 -18.93
#